data_AF-A0A1G7V457-F1
#
_entry.id   AF-A0A1G7V457-F1
#
_cell.length_a   1.000
_cell.length_b   1.000
_cell.length_c   1.000
_cell.angle_alpha   90.00
_cell.angle_beta   90.00
_cell.angle_gamma   90.00
#
_symmetry.space_group_name_H-M   'P 1'
#
loop_
_entity.id
_entity.type
_entity.pdbx_description
1 polymer ?
#
loop_
_entity_poly.entity_id
_entity_poly.type
_entity_poly.pdbx_seq_one_letter_code
_entity_poly.pdbx_strand_id
1 'polypeptide(L)'
;MAEHSESHVESAELRRSPKFAAFFGVGAALGILVALILTFAFGDGQISESTGATYSQSQVFGFLLLGCVPAGVALGGVIALAFDRVLARRHRTVRIERERVEETD
;
A
#
# COMPACT_ATOMS: atom_id res chain seq x y z
N MET A 1 32.17 34.03 35.87
CA MET A 1 32.35 32.73 35.21
C MET A 1 31.18 32.60 34.24
N ALA A 2 31.42 32.79 32.94
CA ALA A 2 30.36 32.84 31.94
C ALA A 2 30.41 31.54 31.13
N GLU A 3 29.33 30.76 31.16
CA GLU A 3 29.17 29.57 30.32
C GLU A 3 29.03 29.98 28.86
N HIS A 4 29.83 29.37 28.00
CA HIS A 4 29.76 29.51 26.56
C HIS A 4 29.08 28.25 26.02
N SER A 5 27.79 28.34 25.68
CA SER A 5 27.04 27.22 25.10
C SER A 5 26.98 27.41 23.58
N GLU A 6 27.75 26.61 22.82
CA GLU A 6 27.60 26.53 21.37
C GLU A 6 26.52 25.49 21.02
N SER A 7 25.37 25.97 20.52
CA SER A 7 24.26 25.13 20.11
C SER A 7 24.50 24.52 18.73
N HIS A 8 24.87 23.23 18.65
CA HIS A 8 24.91 22.47 17.40
C HIS A 8 23.57 21.75 17.17
N VAL A 9 22.77 22.22 16.21
CA VAL A 9 21.45 21.67 15.88
C VAL A 9 21.62 20.56 14.83
N GLU A 10 21.56 19.30 15.24
CA GLU A 10 21.52 18.17 14.32
C GLU A 10 20.08 17.63 14.17
N SER A 11 19.51 17.80 12.99
CA SER A 11 18.14 17.40 12.65
C SER A 11 18.09 16.00 12.04
N ALA A 12 17.65 15.00 12.83
CA ALA A 12 17.38 13.65 12.34
C ALA A 12 15.90 13.48 11.96
N GLU A 13 15.61 13.31 10.67
CA GLU A 13 14.27 12.98 10.19
C GLU A 13 13.96 11.49 10.41
N LEU A 14 13.05 11.18 11.33
CA LEU A 14 12.46 9.85 11.42
C LEU A 14 11.36 9.73 10.36
N ARG A 15 11.73 9.29 9.14
CA ARG A 15 10.76 9.07 8.06
C ARG A 15 9.77 7.97 8.46
N ARG A 16 8.53 8.34 8.77
CA ARG A 16 7.42 7.37 8.84
C ARG A 16 7.23 6.77 7.44
N SER A 17 7.64 5.52 7.23
CA SER A 17 7.33 4.80 5.99
C SER A 17 5.81 4.81 5.78
N PRO A 18 5.31 5.36 4.67
CA PRO A 18 3.88 5.38 4.42
C PRO A 18 3.38 3.94 4.29
N LYS A 19 2.22 3.63 4.89
CA LYS A 19 1.68 2.26 4.97
C LYS A 19 1.05 1.82 3.63
N PHE A 20 1.76 1.94 2.52
CA PHE A 20 1.32 1.48 1.20
C PHE A 20 0.96 -0.01 1.20
N ALA A 21 1.65 -0.81 2.02
CA ALA A 21 1.39 -2.24 2.20
C ALA A 21 -0.06 -2.55 2.58
N ALA A 22 -0.72 -1.71 3.40
CA ALA A 22 -2.11 -1.93 3.78
C ALA A 22 -3.06 -1.75 2.59
N PHE A 23 -2.84 -0.75 1.75
CA PHE A 23 -3.66 -0.51 0.56
C PHE A 23 -3.47 -1.58 -0.51
N PHE A 24 -2.24 -2.07 -0.71
CA PHE A 24 -1.98 -3.21 -1.57
C PHE A 24 -2.68 -4.48 -1.06
N GLY A 25 -2.62 -4.73 0.26
CA GLY A 25 -3.29 -5.88 0.88
C GLY A 25 -4.81 -5.84 0.72
N VAL A 26 -5.44 -4.69 0.97
CA VAL A 26 -6.88 -4.50 0.77
C VAL A 26 -7.25 -4.64 -0.71
N GLY A 27 -6.47 -4.06 -1.61
CA GLY A 27 -6.67 -4.18 -3.06
C GLY A 27 -6.59 -5.63 -3.55
N ALA A 28 -5.59 -6.40 -3.08
CA ALA A 28 -5.47 -7.82 -3.37
C ALA A 28 -6.67 -8.61 -2.85
N ALA A 29 -7.09 -8.37 -1.60
CA ALA A 29 -8.25 -9.03 -1.01
C ALA A 29 -9.54 -8.75 -1.79
N LEU A 30 -9.74 -7.51 -2.24
CA LEU A 30 -10.86 -7.14 -3.09
C LEU A 30 -10.79 -7.84 -4.46
N GLY A 31 -9.61 -7.94 -5.05
CA GLY A 31 -9.38 -8.69 -6.29
C GLY A 31 -9.72 -10.18 -6.16
N ILE A 32 -9.32 -10.81 -5.04
CA ILE A 32 -9.68 -12.21 -4.72
C ILE A 32 -11.20 -12.34 -4.58
N LEU A 33 -11.85 -11.41 -3.87
CA LEU A 33 -13.30 -11.42 -3.69
C LEU A 33 -14.03 -11.32 -5.03
N VAL A 34 -13.59 -10.44 -5.93
CA VAL A 34 -14.13 -10.32 -7.28
C VAL A 34 -13.92 -11.62 -8.07
N ALA A 35 -12.73 -12.22 -8.02
CA ALA A 35 -12.45 -13.50 -8.67
C ALA A 35 -13.36 -14.63 -8.16
N LEU A 36 -13.61 -14.68 -6.84
CA LEU A 36 -14.55 -15.64 -6.24
C LEU A 36 -15.97 -15.42 -6.76
N ILE A 37 -16.46 -14.18 -6.74
CA ILE A 37 -17.79 -13.84 -7.24
C ILE A 37 -17.93 -14.25 -8.71
N LEU A 38 -16.96 -13.90 -9.55
CA LEU A 38 -16.99 -14.26 -10.97
C LEU A 38 -16.94 -15.77 -11.18
N THR A 39 -16.17 -16.50 -10.38
CA THR A 39 -16.09 -17.97 -10.45
C THR A 39 -17.41 -18.63 -10.09
N PHE A 40 -18.09 -18.18 -9.03
CA PHE A 40 -19.36 -18.79 -8.62
C PHE A 40 -20.55 -18.27 -9.44
N ALA A 41 -20.47 -17.07 -10.00
CA ALA A 41 -21.52 -16.53 -10.87
C ALA A 41 -21.47 -17.11 -12.28
N PHE A 42 -20.28 -17.45 -12.79
CA PHE A 42 -20.10 -17.81 -14.21
C PHE A 42 -19.25 -19.07 -14.45
N GLY A 43 -18.63 -19.67 -13.43
CA GLY A 43 -17.59 -20.69 -13.61
C GLY A 43 -18.07 -22.14 -13.81
N ASP A 44 -19.38 -22.41 -13.80
CA ASP A 44 -19.87 -23.77 -14.03
C ASP A 44 -19.80 -24.15 -15.51
N GLY A 45 -19.06 -25.22 -15.81
CA GLY A 45 -19.10 -25.90 -17.11
C GLY A 45 -18.69 -25.06 -18.32
N GLN A 46 -17.84 -24.04 -18.14
CA GLN A 46 -17.41 -23.16 -19.23
C GLN A 46 -16.63 -23.94 -20.29
N ILE A 47 -17.29 -24.18 -21.43
CA ILE A 47 -16.68 -24.66 -22.66
C ILE A 47 -16.16 -23.40 -23.37
N SER A 48 -14.85 -23.31 -23.55
CA SER A 48 -14.28 -22.20 -24.32
C SER A 48 -14.75 -22.29 -25.78
N GLU A 49 -15.61 -21.36 -26.22
CA GLU A 49 -16.09 -21.30 -27.60
C GLU A 49 -14.96 -21.20 -28.63
N SER A 50 -13.79 -20.65 -28.25
CA SER A 50 -12.65 -20.47 -29.17
C SER A 50 -11.74 -21.69 -29.30
N THR A 51 -11.72 -22.59 -28.30
CA THR A 51 -10.77 -23.73 -28.25
C THR A 51 -11.44 -25.09 -28.02
N GLY A 52 -12.74 -25.12 -27.72
CA GLY A 52 -13.47 -26.34 -27.37
C GLY A 52 -13.01 -27.00 -26.07
N ALA A 53 -12.12 -26.36 -25.31
CA ALA A 53 -11.59 -26.87 -24.06
C ALA A 53 -12.57 -26.60 -22.91
N THR A 54 -12.91 -27.66 -22.17
CA THR A 54 -13.69 -27.56 -20.94
C THR A 54 -12.74 -27.21 -19.80
N TYR A 55 -12.96 -26.07 -19.15
CA TYR A 55 -12.19 -25.67 -17.97
C TYR A 55 -12.92 -26.08 -16.70
N SER A 56 -12.18 -26.63 -15.73
CA SER A 56 -12.73 -26.86 -14.39
C SER A 56 -12.94 -25.52 -13.68
N GLN A 57 -13.87 -25.49 -12.72
CA GLN A 57 -14.13 -24.30 -11.91
C GLN A 57 -12.87 -23.79 -11.18
N SER A 58 -12.01 -24.70 -10.71
CA SER A 58 -10.72 -24.36 -10.09
C SER A 58 -9.73 -23.69 -11.06
N GLN A 59 -9.74 -24.07 -12.34
CA GLN A 59 -8.93 -23.43 -13.37
C GLN A 59 -9.43 -22.01 -13.66
N VAL A 60 -10.76 -21.85 -13.82
CA VAL A 60 -11.38 -20.53 -14.02
C VAL A 60 -11.05 -19.59 -12.86
N PHE A 61 -11.16 -20.08 -11.62
CA PHE A 61 -10.77 -19.32 -10.44
C PHE A 61 -9.29 -18.91 -10.47
N GLY A 62 -8.39 -19.85 -10.78
CA GLY A 62 -6.97 -19.58 -10.92
C GLY A 62 -6.68 -18.47 -11.94
N PHE A 63 -7.25 -18.55 -13.14
CA PHE A 63 -7.07 -17.52 -14.17
C PHE A 63 -7.63 -16.16 -13.76
N LEU A 64 -8.79 -16.13 -13.11
CA LEU A 64 -9.36 -14.89 -12.59
C LEU A 64 -8.46 -14.26 -11.52
N LEU A 65 -7.85 -15.06 -10.63
CA LEU A 65 -6.89 -14.54 -9.66
C LEU A 65 -5.68 -13.87 -10.33
N LEU A 66 -5.16 -14.44 -11.42
CA LEU A 66 -4.02 -13.87 -12.16
C LEU A 66 -4.30 -12.45 -12.66
N GLY A 67 -5.54 -12.15 -13.06
CA GLY A 67 -5.93 -10.81 -13.52
C GLY A 67 -6.44 -9.91 -12.40
N CYS A 68 -7.36 -10.39 -11.58
CA CYS A 68 -8.07 -9.58 -10.59
C CYS A 68 -7.16 -9.14 -9.44
N VAL A 69 -6.20 -9.98 -8.99
CA VAL A 69 -5.34 -9.62 -7.86
C VAL A 69 -4.36 -8.50 -8.22
N PRO A 70 -3.56 -8.57 -9.31
CA PRO A 70 -2.69 -7.47 -9.70
C PRO A 70 -3.47 -6.19 -10.03
N ALA A 71 -4.63 -6.31 -10.68
CA ALA A 71 -5.51 -5.16 -10.93
C ALA A 71 -6.00 -4.51 -9.64
N GLY A 72 -6.43 -5.30 -8.65
CA GLY A 72 -6.84 -4.83 -7.33
C GLY A 72 -5.70 -4.17 -6.57
N VAL A 73 -4.50 -4.76 -6.58
CA VAL A 73 -3.28 -4.19 -5.98
C VAL A 73 -2.93 -2.86 -6.64
N ALA A 74 -2.94 -2.79 -7.97
CA ALA A 74 -2.64 -1.57 -8.72
C ALA A 74 -3.63 -0.46 -8.36
N LEU A 75 -4.93 -0.77 -8.32
CA LEU A 75 -5.97 0.17 -7.92
C LEU A 75 -5.78 0.65 -6.47
N GLY A 76 -5.52 -0.28 -5.55
CA GLY A 76 -5.19 0.05 -4.16
C GLY A 76 -3.96 0.96 -4.04
N GLY A 77 -2.94 0.71 -4.86
CA GLY A 77 -1.75 1.55 -4.98
C GLY A 77 -2.03 2.96 -5.47
N VAL A 78 -2.81 3.09 -6.53
CA VAL A 78 -3.23 4.40 -7.08
C VAL A 78 -4.01 5.19 -6.02
N ILE A 79 -4.93 4.52 -5.31
CA ILE A 79 -5.66 5.13 -4.19
C ILE A 79 -4.69 5.58 -3.11
N ALA A 80 -3.75 4.72 -2.70
CA ALA A 80 -2.77 5.06 -1.68
C ALA A 80 -1.92 6.28 -2.07
N LEU A 81 -1.48 6.35 -3.34
CA LEU A 81 -0.74 7.50 -3.88
C LEU A 81 -1.59 8.77 -3.90
N ALA A 82 -2.87 8.66 -4.24
CA ALA A 82 -3.78 9.81 -4.20
C ALA A 82 -3.96 10.32 -2.76
N PHE A 83 -4.14 9.42 -1.78
CA PHE A 83 -4.21 9.78 -0.37
C PHE A 83 -2.92 10.41 0.12
N ASP A 84 -1.76 9.80 -0.15
CA ASP A 84 -0.45 10.35 0.20
C ASP A 84 -0.27 11.76 -0.39
N ARG A 85 -0.68 11.96 -1.65
CA ARG A 85 -0.55 13.25 -2.33
C ARG A 85 -1.53 14.32 -1.85
N VAL A 86 -2.68 13.96 -1.28
CA VAL A 86 -3.61 14.90 -0.63
C VAL A 86 -3.16 15.18 0.80
N LEU A 87 -2.72 14.16 1.54
CA LEU A 87 -2.34 14.28 2.94
C LEU A 87 -0.98 14.97 3.09
N ALA A 88 0.01 14.66 2.25
CA ALA A 88 1.31 15.33 2.20
C ALA A 88 1.16 16.83 1.92
N ARG A 89 0.16 17.24 1.13
CA ARG A 89 -0.16 18.66 0.95
C ARG A 89 -0.74 19.32 2.21
N ARG A 90 -1.27 18.53 3.15
CA ARG A 90 -1.95 19.00 4.36
C ARG A 90 -1.08 18.96 5.62
N HIS A 91 0.06 18.26 5.62
CA HIS A 91 0.97 18.21 6.76
C HIS A 91 1.77 19.51 6.90
N ARG A 92 1.14 20.46 7.59
CA ARG A 92 1.73 21.69 8.11
C ARG A 92 2.82 21.35 9.13
N THR A 93 4.00 21.90 8.87
CA THR A 93 5.25 22.01 9.62
C THR A 93 5.16 21.84 11.14
N VAL A 94 5.96 20.93 11.70
CA VAL A 94 6.31 20.91 13.13
C VAL A 94 7.81 21.16 13.25
N ARG A 95 8.20 22.30 13.84
CA ARG A 95 9.58 22.60 14.24
C ARG A 95 9.94 21.73 15.45
N ILE A 96 11.06 21.04 15.38
CA ILE A 96 11.67 20.36 16.53
C ILE A 96 12.95 21.13 16.87
N GLU A 97 12.96 21.76 18.03
CA GLU A 97 14.15 22.34 18.66
C GLU A 97 14.76 21.23 19.55
N ARG A 98 16.04 20.90 19.38
CA ARG A 98 16.78 19.99 20.28
C ARG A 98 17.84 20.80 21.02
N GLU A 99 17.78 20.81 22.34
CA GLU A 99 18.81 21.37 23.22
C GLU A 99 19.63 20.21 23.81
N ARG A 100 20.96 20.25 23.66
CA ARG A 100 21.90 19.29 24.23
C ARG A 100 22.65 20.01 25.35
N VAL A 101 22.54 19.49 26.58
CA VAL A 101 23.29 19.98 27.74
C VAL A 101 24.49 19.06 27.94
N GLU A 102 25.71 19.60 27.86
CA GLU A 102 26.94 18.92 28.28
C GLU A 102 27.29 19.39 29.68
N GLU A 103 27.17 18.48 30.65
CA GLU A 103 27.66 18.67 32.01
C GLU A 103 29.16 18.33 32.01
N THR A 104 30.01 19.33 32.24
CA THR A 104 31.47 19.18 32.29
C THR A 104 31.88 18.87 33.73
N ASP A 105 32.56 17.73 33.95
CA ASP A 105 33.24 17.35 35.20
C ASP A 105 34.71 17.82 35.18
#